data_AF-A0A9D8RVU0-F1
#
_entry.id   AF-A0A9D8RVU0-F1
#
_cell.length_a   1.000
_cell.length_b   1.000
_cell.length_c   1.000
_cell.angle_alpha   90.00
_cell.angle_beta   90.00
_cell.angle_gamma   90.00
#
_symmetry.space_group_name_H-M   'P 1'
#
loop_
_entity.id
_entity.type
_entity.pdbx_description
1 polymer ?
#
loop_
_entity_poly.entity_id
_entity_poly.type
_entity_poly.pdbx_seq_one_letter_code
_entity_poly.pdbx_strand_id
1 'polypeptide(L)'
;MSEYLVMLFGTVALLGIFSLIVYSEGDTAVRFGFAVLLIYSATVPLGRLVLSEEIEFPSFDVSEGESPEELYLTAEKAFCEGVRSLVAKEFSLDGDDLRILVEGFDFEKMSAERIRVILSGRAALADYKKIEELIEDSGLGECEVEIEIG
;
A
#
# COMPACT_ATOMS: atom_id res chain seq x y z
N MET A 1 12.35 -3.67 32.17
CA MET A 1 12.88 -4.94 31.64
C MET A 1 12.24 -6.19 32.26
N SER A 2 12.00 -6.26 33.58
CA SER A 2 11.45 -7.48 34.22
C SER A 2 9.99 -7.79 33.84
N GLU A 3 9.14 -6.79 33.62
CA GLU A 3 7.71 -6.99 33.30
C GLU A 3 7.49 -7.64 31.93
N TYR A 4 8.34 -7.32 30.95
CA TYR A 4 8.28 -7.90 29.60
C TYR A 4 8.62 -9.39 29.62
N LEU A 5 9.63 -9.79 30.39
CA LEU A 5 9.97 -11.20 30.55
C LEU A 5 8.86 -11.95 31.27
N VAL A 6 8.25 -11.35 32.30
CA VAL A 6 7.12 -11.98 33.02
C VAL A 6 5.90 -12.16 32.11
N MET A 7 5.58 -11.16 31.26
CA MET A 7 4.52 -11.33 30.26
C MET A 7 4.86 -12.39 29.22
N LEU A 8 6.10 -12.44 28.74
CA LEU A 8 6.54 -13.36 27.69
C LEU A 8 6.62 -14.80 28.20
N PHE A 9 7.11 -15.01 29.43
CA PHE A 9 7.04 -16.31 30.09
C PHE A 9 5.61 -16.69 30.46
N GLY A 10 4.77 -15.72 30.85
CA GLY A 10 3.36 -15.94 31.17
C GLY A 10 2.56 -16.40 29.96
N THR A 11 2.73 -15.77 28.80
CA THR A 11 2.07 -16.17 27.55
C THR A 11 2.57 -17.52 27.06
N VAL A 12 3.88 -17.78 27.09
CA VAL A 12 4.44 -19.09 26.69
C VAL A 12 3.97 -20.20 27.63
N ALA A 13 3.90 -19.96 28.94
CA ALA A 13 3.41 -20.94 29.91
C ALA A 13 1.90 -21.21 29.74
N LEU A 14 1.09 -20.17 29.50
CA LEU A 14 -0.34 -20.30 29.19
C LEU A 14 -0.57 -21.10 27.89
N LEU A 15 0.22 -20.84 26.86
CA LEU A 15 0.17 -21.56 25.59
C LEU A 15 0.56 -23.03 25.76
N GLY A 16 1.56 -23.33 26.59
CA GLY A 16 1.98 -24.70 26.91
C GLY A 16 0.92 -25.50 27.68
N ILE A 17 0.29 -24.89 28.69
CA ILE A 17 -0.78 -25.52 29.47
C ILE A 17 -2.02 -25.75 28.60
N PHE A 18 -2.37 -24.78 27.74
CA PHE A 18 -3.52 -24.90 26.84
C PHE A 18 -3.29 -25.93 25.72
N SER A 19 -2.07 -26.02 25.18
CA SER A 19 -1.67 -27.08 24.25
C SER A 19 -1.82 -28.48 24.86
N LEU A 20 -1.56 -28.62 26.17
CA LEU A 20 -1.67 -29.90 26.87
C LEU A 20 -3.13 -30.30 27.12
N ILE A 21 -4.01 -29.32 27.32
CA ILE A 21 -5.46 -29.51 27.49
C ILE A 21 -6.17 -29.81 26.16
N VAL A 22 -5.76 -29.18 25.05
CA VAL A 22 -6.40 -29.34 23.72
C VAL A 22 -5.96 -30.62 23.00
N TYR A 23 -4.78 -31.19 23.35
CA TYR A 23 -4.28 -32.42 22.73
C TYR A 23 -5.15 -33.65 23.03
N SER A 24 -6.02 -33.61 24.04
CA SER A 24 -6.77 -34.80 24.44
C SER A 24 -8.00 -35.10 23.57
N GLU A 25 -8.56 -34.18 22.77
CA GLU A 25 -9.72 -34.51 21.87
C GLU A 25 -10.15 -33.41 20.86
N GLY A 26 -9.31 -32.42 20.54
CA GLY A 26 -9.76 -31.19 19.85
C GLY A 26 -9.72 -31.16 18.31
N ASP A 27 -10.91 -30.99 17.72
CA ASP A 27 -11.29 -30.72 16.33
C ASP A 27 -10.39 -29.72 15.57
N THR A 28 -10.25 -29.91 14.25
CA THR A 28 -9.30 -29.22 13.36
C THR A 28 -9.49 -27.69 13.36
N ALA A 29 -10.71 -27.22 13.61
CA ALA A 29 -11.05 -25.81 13.70
C ALA A 29 -10.36 -25.09 14.87
N VAL A 30 -10.18 -25.77 16.01
CA VAL A 30 -9.52 -25.21 17.19
C VAL A 30 -8.02 -25.04 16.93
N ARG A 31 -7.42 -25.96 16.18
CA ARG A 31 -6.00 -25.89 15.77
C ARG A 31 -5.75 -24.68 14.87
N PHE A 32 -6.67 -24.39 13.96
CA PHE A 32 -6.57 -23.24 13.05
C PHE A 32 -6.70 -21.91 13.80
N GLY A 33 -7.70 -21.81 14.70
CA GLY A 33 -7.86 -20.63 15.55
C GLY A 33 -6.62 -20.38 16.42
N PHE A 34 -6.00 -21.43 16.94
CA PHE A 34 -4.79 -21.32 17.75
C PHE A 34 -3.55 -20.95 16.94
N ALA A 35 -3.41 -21.46 15.71
CA ALA A 35 -2.33 -21.06 14.81
C ALA A 35 -2.41 -19.56 14.49
N VAL A 36 -3.62 -19.04 14.24
CA VAL A 36 -3.83 -17.59 14.01
C VAL A 36 -3.49 -16.78 15.26
N LEU A 37 -3.88 -17.26 16.45
CA LEU A 37 -3.60 -16.58 17.73
C LEU A 37 -2.09 -16.58 18.06
N LEU A 38 -1.40 -17.68 17.76
CA LEU A 38 0.05 -17.79 17.89
C LEU A 38 0.77 -16.83 16.94
N ILE A 39 0.35 -16.81 15.66
CA ILE A 39 0.89 -15.87 14.66
C ILE A 39 0.67 -14.44 15.13
N TYR A 40 -0.53 -14.10 15.61
CA TYR A 40 -0.84 -12.76 16.11
C TYR A 40 0.02 -12.39 17.34
N SER A 41 0.19 -13.32 18.29
CA SER A 41 1.03 -13.05 19.48
C SER A 41 2.53 -12.92 19.15
N ALA A 42 2.99 -13.56 18.07
CA ALA A 42 4.35 -13.44 17.58
C ALA A 42 4.57 -12.16 16.75
N THR A 43 3.56 -11.69 16.01
CA THR A 43 3.67 -10.47 15.20
C THR A 43 3.48 -9.18 16.00
N VAL A 44 2.75 -9.19 17.12
CA VAL A 44 2.60 -8.01 18.00
C VAL A 44 3.95 -7.46 18.52
N PRO A 45 4.90 -8.27 19.06
CA PRO A 45 6.21 -7.76 19.46
C PRO A 45 7.11 -7.38 18.27
N LEU A 46 6.95 -8.03 17.11
CA LEU A 46 7.68 -7.69 15.88
C LEU A 46 7.21 -6.34 15.28
N GLY A 47 5.89 -6.08 15.26
CA GLY A 47 5.33 -4.81 14.82
C GLY A 47 5.74 -3.65 15.72
N ARG A 48 5.88 -3.89 17.03
CA ARG A 48 6.41 -2.89 17.97
C ARG A 48 7.91 -2.64 17.83
N LEU A 49 8.69 -3.64 17.41
CA LEU A 49 10.12 -3.47 17.10
C LEU A 49 10.32 -2.62 15.83
N VAL A 50 9.55 -2.89 14.78
CA VAL A 50 9.56 -2.10 13.53
C VAL A 50 9.03 -0.67 13.73
N LEU A 51 8.08 -0.48 14.66
CA LEU A 51 7.59 0.85 15.06
C LEU A 51 8.48 1.56 16.11
N SER A 52 9.52 0.89 16.62
CA SER A 52 10.46 1.45 17.61
C SER A 52 11.85 1.72 17.07
N GLU A 53 12.19 1.17 15.90
CA GLU A 53 13.08 1.92 15.02
C GLU A 53 12.29 3.17 14.66
N GLU A 54 12.77 4.32 15.13
CA GLU A 54 12.46 5.59 14.50
C GLU A 54 12.78 5.40 13.03
N ILE A 55 11.78 4.99 12.26
CA ILE A 55 11.74 5.27 10.85
C ILE A 55 11.80 6.80 10.87
N GLU A 56 12.99 7.33 10.69
CA GLU A 56 13.21 8.65 10.12
C GLU A 56 12.48 8.59 8.79
N PHE A 57 11.16 8.78 8.85
CA PHE A 57 10.46 9.47 7.79
C PHE A 57 11.34 10.70 7.57
N PRO A 58 11.87 10.94 6.36
CA PRO A 58 12.46 12.23 6.10
C PRO A 58 11.41 13.22 6.59
N SER A 59 11.76 13.96 7.65
CA SER A 59 10.95 15.07 8.08
C SER A 59 10.93 15.93 6.83
N PHE A 60 9.83 15.87 6.09
CA PHE A 60 9.41 17.00 5.31
C PHE A 60 9.23 18.06 6.37
N ASP A 61 10.31 18.82 6.56
CA ASP A 61 10.27 20.17 7.05
C ASP A 61 9.27 20.81 6.10
N VAL A 62 7.99 20.77 6.50
CA VAL A 62 6.96 21.59 5.88
C VAL A 62 7.41 22.98 6.29
N SER A 63 8.33 23.52 5.48
CA SER A 63 8.83 24.87 5.59
C SER A 63 7.59 25.71 5.78
N GLU A 64 7.47 26.32 6.97
CA GLU A 64 6.42 27.29 7.28
C GLU A 64 6.49 28.38 6.20
N GLY A 65 5.72 28.23 5.12
CA GLY A 65 5.84 29.09 3.94
C GLY A 65 5.59 28.47 2.57
N GLU A 66 5.29 27.18 2.42
CA GLU A 66 4.83 26.71 1.10
C GLU A 66 3.46 27.31 0.77
N SER A 67 3.39 27.98 -0.37
CA SER A 67 2.14 28.55 -0.87
C SER A 67 1.14 27.42 -1.15
N PRO A 68 -0.18 27.65 -1.01
CA PRO A 68 -1.19 26.64 -1.36
C PRO A 68 -1.03 26.07 -2.78
N GLU A 69 -0.44 26.85 -3.69
CA GLU A 69 -0.11 26.43 -5.06
C GLU A 69 1.00 25.38 -5.11
N GLU A 70 2.03 25.49 -4.26
CA GLU A 70 3.13 24.52 -4.19
C GLU A 70 2.69 23.19 -3.58
N LEU A 71 1.83 23.23 -2.57
CA LEU A 71 1.20 22.03 -1.99
C LEU A 71 0.31 21.32 -3.01
N TYR A 72 -0.46 22.09 -3.78
CA TYR A 72 -1.32 21.56 -4.83
C TYR A 72 -0.50 20.90 -5.94
N LEU A 73 0.56 21.55 -6.44
CA LEU A 73 1.47 20.97 -7.43
C LEU A 73 2.19 19.72 -6.92
N THR A 74 2.53 19.69 -5.63
CA THR A 74 3.15 18.52 -5.00
C THR A 74 2.18 17.34 -4.92
N ALA A 75 0.93 17.62 -4.54
CA ALA A 75 -0.11 16.62 -4.48
C ALA A 75 -0.48 16.07 -5.87
N GLU A 76 -0.58 16.94 -6.88
CA GLU A 76 -0.83 16.55 -8.27
C GLU A 76 0.28 15.64 -8.80
N LYS A 77 1.55 15.96 -8.52
CA LYS A 77 2.69 15.10 -8.86
C LYS A 77 2.62 13.74 -8.16
N ALA A 78 2.32 13.72 -6.86
CA ALA A 78 2.17 12.50 -6.10
C ALA A 78 1.00 11.64 -6.62
N PHE A 79 -0.10 12.28 -7.04
CA PHE A 79 -1.23 11.63 -7.69
C PHE A 79 -0.80 10.99 -9.02
N CYS A 80 -0.12 11.74 -9.89
CA CYS A 80 0.40 11.21 -11.16
C CYS A 80 1.33 10.02 -10.95
N GLU A 81 2.22 10.10 -9.95
CA GLU A 81 3.13 9.00 -9.63
C GLU A 81 2.40 7.78 -9.06
N GLY A 82 1.37 8.00 -8.24
CA GLY A 82 0.49 6.94 -7.75
C GLY A 82 -0.23 6.20 -8.88
N VAL A 83 -0.83 6.95 -9.82
CA VAL A 83 -1.47 6.38 -11.01
C VAL A 83 -0.46 5.61 -11.85
N ARG A 84 0.72 6.20 -12.11
CA ARG A 84 1.81 5.55 -12.85
C ARG A 84 2.22 4.23 -12.20
N SER A 85 2.43 4.23 -10.88
CA SER A 85 2.83 3.04 -10.14
C SER A 85 1.73 1.97 -10.13
N LEU A 86 0.46 2.37 -10.06
CA LEU A 86 -0.68 1.45 -10.11
C LEU A 86 -0.71 0.72 -11.46
N VAL A 87 -0.67 1.47 -12.56
CA VAL A 87 -0.67 0.91 -13.93
C VAL A 87 0.57 0.06 -14.17
N ALA A 88 1.76 0.55 -13.81
CA ALA A 88 3.00 -0.19 -13.97
C ALA A 88 2.97 -1.54 -13.26
N LYS A 89 2.45 -1.57 -12.02
CA LYS A 89 2.39 -2.79 -11.21
C LYS A 89 1.34 -3.78 -11.73
N GLU A 90 0.14 -3.30 -12.04
CA GLU A 90 -0.96 -4.17 -12.46
C GLU A 90 -0.67 -4.84 -13.82
N PHE A 91 -0.07 -4.09 -14.75
CA PHE A 91 0.23 -4.57 -16.10
C PHE A 91 1.68 -5.06 -16.27
N SER A 92 2.48 -5.09 -15.20
CA SER A 92 3.90 -5.47 -15.23
C SER A 92 4.70 -4.67 -16.27
N LEU A 93 4.43 -3.38 -16.37
CA LEU A 93 5.07 -2.45 -17.29
C LEU A 93 6.24 -1.74 -16.60
N ASP A 94 7.20 -1.28 -17.40
CA ASP A 94 8.26 -0.42 -16.91
C ASP A 94 7.70 0.99 -16.65
N GLY A 95 8.01 1.56 -15.50
CA GLY A 95 7.55 2.90 -15.12
C GLY A 95 8.16 4.01 -15.98
N ASP A 96 9.27 3.74 -16.66
CA ASP A 96 9.93 4.67 -17.59
C ASP A 96 9.22 4.74 -18.96
N ASP A 97 8.47 3.69 -19.32
CA ASP A 97 7.70 3.61 -20.57
C ASP A 97 6.30 4.27 -20.44
N LEU A 98 5.97 4.83 -19.27
CA LEU A 98 4.67 5.40 -18.92
C LEU A 98 4.78 6.88 -18.55
N ARG A 99 3.95 7.73 -19.15
CA ARG A 99 3.74 9.10 -18.68
C ARG A 99 2.28 9.34 -18.37
N ILE A 100 2.01 10.01 -17.26
CA ILE A 100 0.67 10.36 -16.83
C ILE A 100 0.53 11.87 -16.90
N LEU A 101 -0.51 12.34 -17.57
CA LEU A 101 -0.94 13.74 -17.57
C LEU A 101 -2.34 13.81 -16.96
N VAL A 102 -2.58 14.80 -16.11
CA VAL A 102 -3.87 14.98 -15.45
C VAL A 102 -4.41 16.37 -15.75
N GLU A 103 -5.72 16.46 -15.92
CA GLU A 103 -6.44 17.71 -16.13
C GLU A 103 -7.56 17.81 -15.10
N GLY A 104 -7.73 18.99 -14.50
CA GLY A 104 -8.78 19.22 -13.51
C GLY A 104 -8.59 18.42 -12.21
N PHE A 105 -7.37 18.36 -11.68
CA PHE A 105 -7.10 17.67 -10.41
C PHE A 105 -7.88 18.30 -9.24
N ASP A 106 -8.59 17.47 -8.48
CA ASP A 106 -9.32 17.86 -7.27
C ASP A 106 -8.58 17.27 -6.06
N PHE A 107 -7.91 18.14 -5.30
CA PHE A 107 -7.15 17.77 -4.12
C PHE A 107 -8.02 17.17 -3.00
N GLU A 108 -9.28 17.61 -2.85
CA GLU A 108 -10.15 17.12 -1.78
C GLU A 108 -10.63 15.70 -2.06
N LYS A 109 -10.88 15.40 -3.34
CA LYS A 109 -11.35 14.08 -3.78
C LYS A 109 -10.22 13.13 -4.17
N MET A 110 -9.00 13.64 -4.30
CA MET A 110 -7.85 12.91 -4.86
C MET A 110 -8.23 12.23 -6.18
N SER A 111 -8.84 13.00 -7.08
CA SER A 111 -9.32 12.57 -8.39
C SER A 111 -9.04 13.64 -9.43
N ALA A 112 -9.01 13.30 -10.71
CA ALA A 112 -8.91 14.26 -11.80
C ALA A 112 -10.15 14.17 -12.71
N GLU A 113 -10.49 15.25 -13.41
CA GLU A 113 -11.55 15.20 -14.42
C GLU A 113 -11.14 14.29 -15.57
N ARG A 114 -9.89 14.42 -16.04
CA ARG A 114 -9.33 13.59 -17.10
C ARG A 114 -7.89 13.17 -16.80
N ILE A 115 -7.59 11.90 -17.05
CA ILE A 115 -6.28 11.29 -16.89
C ILE A 115 -5.86 10.75 -18.25
N ARG A 116 -4.74 11.26 -18.77
CA ARG A 116 -4.12 10.77 -20.00
C ARG A 116 -2.92 9.90 -19.68
N VAL A 117 -3.01 8.64 -20.10
CA VAL A 117 -1.93 7.65 -19.93
C VAL A 117 -1.22 7.50 -21.27
N ILE A 118 0.01 8.00 -21.34
CA ILE A 118 0.85 7.90 -22.54
C ILE A 118 1.73 6.66 -22.40
N LEU A 119 1.52 5.70 -23.28
CA LEU A 119 2.30 4.47 -23.36
C LEU A 119 3.38 4.61 -24.45
N SER A 120 4.60 4.25 -24.13
CA SER A 120 5.75 4.27 -25.06
C SER A 120 6.50 2.94 -25.02
N GLY A 121 7.43 2.73 -25.96
CA GLY A 121 8.33 1.57 -25.92
C GLY A 121 7.60 0.23 -25.87
N ARG A 122 7.87 -0.57 -24.82
CA ARG A 122 7.21 -1.87 -24.64
C ARG A 122 5.79 -1.74 -24.10
N ALA A 123 5.49 -0.66 -23.38
CA ALA A 123 4.15 -0.37 -22.87
C ALA A 123 3.13 -0.10 -24.00
N ALA A 124 3.58 0.30 -25.20
CA ALA A 124 2.71 0.47 -26.37
C ALA A 124 1.97 -0.83 -26.80
N LEU A 125 2.43 -2.01 -26.34
CA LEU A 125 1.79 -3.30 -26.59
C LEU A 125 0.78 -3.70 -25.49
N ALA A 126 0.62 -2.88 -24.45
CA ALA A 126 -0.29 -3.15 -23.35
C ALA A 126 -1.77 -3.06 -23.77
N ASP A 127 -2.63 -3.68 -22.99
CA ASP A 127 -4.08 -3.68 -23.21
C ASP A 127 -4.68 -2.35 -22.75
N TYR A 128 -4.74 -1.38 -23.67
CA TYR A 128 -5.20 -0.01 -23.41
C TYR A 128 -6.60 0.04 -22.78
N LYS A 129 -7.52 -0.83 -23.21
CA LYS A 129 -8.88 -0.86 -22.65
C LYS A 129 -8.89 -1.23 -21.17
N LYS A 130 -8.06 -2.19 -20.77
CA LYS A 130 -7.98 -2.58 -19.37
C LYS A 130 -7.33 -1.51 -18.51
N ILE A 131 -6.42 -0.73 -19.07
CA ILE A 131 -5.82 0.42 -18.38
C ILE A 131 -6.90 1.49 -18.14
N GLU A 132 -7.71 1.79 -19.15
CA GLU A 132 -8.86 2.70 -19.02
C GLU A 132 -9.84 2.20 -17.95
N GLU A 133 -10.28 0.93 -18.06
CA GLU A 133 -11.18 0.30 -17.09
C GLU A 133 -10.62 0.34 -15.67
N LEU A 134 -9.33 0.05 -15.46
CA LEU A 134 -8.70 0.09 -14.14
C LEU A 134 -8.79 1.47 -13.48
N ILE A 135 -8.53 2.52 -14.25
CA ILE A 135 -8.50 3.90 -13.73
C ILE A 135 -9.92 4.41 -13.46
N GLU A 136 -10.86 4.12 -14.36
CA GLU A 136 -12.27 4.49 -14.21
C GLU A 136 -12.95 3.73 -13.06
N ASP A 137 -12.72 2.42 -12.95
CA ASP A 137 -13.27 1.58 -11.86
C ASP A 137 -12.70 1.97 -10.49
N SER A 138 -11.47 2.52 -10.46
CA SER A 138 -10.86 3.05 -9.24
C SER A 138 -11.44 4.41 -8.82
N GLY A 139 -12.30 5.02 -9.65
CA GLY A 139 -12.91 6.32 -9.38
C GLY A 139 -11.93 7.50 -9.44
N LEU A 140 -10.80 7.33 -10.13
CA LEU A 140 -9.73 8.32 -10.18
C LEU A 140 -10.02 9.44 -11.18
N GLY A 141 -10.82 9.18 -12.21
CA GLY A 141 -11.19 10.14 -13.27
C GLY A 141 -11.55 9.43 -14.58
N GLU A 142 -11.97 10.20 -15.59
CA GLU A 142 -12.09 9.69 -16.96
C GLU A 142 -10.69 9.39 -17.50
N CYS A 143 -10.50 8.24 -18.15
CA CYS A 143 -9.19 7.84 -18.66
C CYS A 143 -9.14 7.83 -20.19
N GLU A 144 -8.05 8.36 -20.75
CA GLU A 144 -7.74 8.25 -22.17
C GLU A 144 -6.31 7.72 -22.33
N VAL A 145 -6.15 6.64 -23.07
CA VAL A 145 -4.84 6.04 -23.32
C VAL A 145 -4.32 6.49 -24.69
N GLU A 146 -3.17 7.17 -24.69
CA GLU A 146 -2.45 7.57 -25.91
C GLU A 146 -1.22 6.69 -26.13
N ILE A 147 -0.93 6.33 -27.38
CA ILE A 147 0.27 5.55 -27.72
C ILE A 147 1.27 6.47 -28.42
N GLU A 148 2.44 6.67 -27.79
CA GLU A 148 3.56 7.41 -28.37
C GLU A 148 4.41 6.45 -29.20
N ILE A 149 4.26 6.51 -30.54
CA ILE A 149 5.09 5.75 -31.48
C ILE A 149 6.30 6.61 -31.87
N GLY A 150 7.46 6.29 -31.31
CA GLY A 150 8.78 6.84 -31.69
C GLY A 150 9.45 6.07 -32.82
#